data_AF-A0A930RW12-F1
#
_entry.id   AF-A0A930RW12-F1
#
_cell.length_a   1.000
_cell.length_b   1.000
_cell.length_c   1.000
_cell.angle_alpha   90.00
_cell.angle_beta   90.00
_cell.angle_gamma   90.00
#
_symmetry.space_group_name_H-M   'P 1'
#
loop_
_entity.id
_entity.type
_entity.pdbx_description
1 polymer ?
#
loop_
_entity_poly.entity_id
_entity_poly.type
_entity_poly.pdbx_seq_one_letter_code
_entity_poly.pdbx_strand_id
1 'polypeptide(L)'
;FIVNYGFSSSIGGMKNWGFDVVRNTIVTNSQMETTLPGVFAVGDIATYEGKVKIIATGFGEAPVAINAAMTYVNPNSRPSTIHSSSMF
;
A
#
# COMPACT_ATOMS: atom_id res chain seq x y z
N PHE A 1 -28.84 -12.21 -25.11
CA PHE A 1 -29.02 -12.53 -23.68
C PHE A 1 -27.96 -11.77 -22.89
N ILE A 2 -28.25 -11.33 -21.65
CA ILE A 2 -27.30 -10.62 -20.79
C ILE A 2 -26.89 -11.58 -19.65
N VAL A 3 -25.60 -11.72 -19.39
CA VAL A 3 -25.05 -12.59 -18.34
C VAL A 3 -24.34 -11.73 -17.29
N ASN A 4 -24.88 -11.70 -16.07
CA ASN A 4 -24.42 -10.88 -14.95
C ASN A 4 -24.06 -11.75 -13.71
N TYR A 5 -22.98 -12.53 -13.79
CA TYR A 5 -22.54 -13.39 -12.67
C TYR A 5 -21.59 -12.71 -11.66
N GLY A 6 -21.33 -11.41 -11.85
CA GLY A 6 -20.43 -10.66 -10.99
C GLY A 6 -18.95 -10.87 -11.34
N PHE A 7 -18.09 -10.72 -10.33
CA PHE A 7 -16.64 -10.70 -10.50
C PHE A 7 -15.95 -11.69 -9.55
N SER A 8 -14.83 -12.25 -10.01
CA SER A 8 -13.91 -13.04 -9.20
C SER A 8 -12.55 -12.33 -9.17
N SER A 9 -11.91 -12.27 -8.00
CA SER A 9 -10.61 -11.62 -7.82
C SER A 9 -9.53 -12.64 -7.46
N SER A 10 -8.33 -12.39 -7.97
CA SER A 10 -7.12 -13.17 -7.68
C SER A 10 -5.92 -12.26 -7.71
N ILE A 11 -4.95 -12.48 -6.81
CA ILE A 11 -3.66 -11.79 -6.83
C ILE A 11 -2.88 -12.09 -8.13
N GLY A 12 -3.21 -13.19 -8.82
CA GLY A 12 -2.69 -13.50 -10.15
C GLY A 12 -1.16 -13.47 -10.22
N GLY A 13 -0.65 -12.84 -11.29
CA GLY A 13 0.78 -12.74 -11.59
C GLY A 13 1.58 -11.82 -10.67
N MET A 14 0.94 -11.02 -9.81
CA MET A 14 1.65 -10.14 -8.87
C MET A 14 2.57 -10.91 -7.93
N LYS A 15 2.30 -12.20 -7.67
CA LYS A 15 3.18 -13.07 -6.88
C LYS A 15 4.61 -13.17 -7.42
N ASN A 16 4.82 -12.87 -8.71
CA ASN A 16 6.10 -13.02 -9.39
C ASN A 16 6.82 -11.68 -9.63
N TRP A 17 6.34 -10.58 -9.03
CA TRP A 17 6.91 -9.25 -9.25
C TRP A 17 8.18 -8.96 -8.42
N GLY A 18 8.62 -9.90 -7.58
CA GLY A 18 9.89 -9.80 -6.85
C GLY A 18 9.78 -9.24 -5.43
N PHE A 19 8.57 -9.00 -4.92
CA PHE A 19 8.32 -8.74 -3.51
C PHE A 19 7.82 -10.00 -2.78
N ASP A 20 7.94 -9.99 -1.46
CA ASP A 20 7.56 -11.10 -0.60
C ASP A 20 6.05 -11.17 -0.45
N VAL A 21 5.50 -12.38 -0.66
CA VAL A 21 4.07 -12.65 -0.55
C VAL A 21 3.82 -13.75 0.47
N VAL A 22 2.94 -13.47 1.43
CA VAL A 22 2.44 -14.45 2.41
C VAL A 22 0.92 -14.52 2.26
N ARG A 23 0.37 -15.72 2.04
CA ARG A 23 -1.10 -15.96 1.97
C ARG A 23 -1.85 -14.99 1.04
N ASN A 24 -1.31 -14.70 -0.14
CA ASN A 24 -1.85 -13.73 -1.12
C ASN A 24 -1.89 -12.27 -0.62
N THR A 25 -1.02 -11.92 0.31
CA THR A 25 -0.75 -10.53 0.74
C THR A 25 0.73 -10.23 0.65
N ILE A 26 1.05 -8.97 0.40
CA ILE A 26 2.40 -8.45 0.24
C ILE A 26 2.93 -8.04 1.61
N VAL A 27 4.10 -8.54 1.98
CA VAL A 27 4.76 -8.20 3.24
C VAL A 27 5.26 -6.76 3.17
N THR A 28 4.97 -5.95 4.19
CA THR A 28 5.43 -4.57 4.27
C THR A 28 6.09 -4.25 5.60
N ASN A 29 7.02 -3.29 5.60
CA ASN A 29 7.56 -2.70 6.82
C ASN A 29 6.62 -1.62 7.39
N SER A 30 7.04 -0.93 8.47
CA SER A 30 6.26 0.13 9.11
C SER A 30 6.08 1.40 8.26
N GLN A 31 6.86 1.56 7.19
CA GLN A 31 6.71 2.64 6.18
C GLN A 31 5.85 2.20 4.99
N MET A 32 5.23 1.02 5.07
CA MET A 32 4.43 0.39 4.01
C MET A 32 5.23 0.00 2.76
N GLU A 33 6.57 -0.04 2.86
CA GLU A 33 7.45 -0.47 1.78
C GLU A 33 7.52 -2.00 1.73
N THR A 34 7.52 -2.56 0.53
CA THR A 34 7.68 -3.99 0.27
C THR A 34 9.15 -4.40 0.30
N THR A 35 9.47 -5.68 0.05
CA THR A 35 10.87 -6.11 -0.14
C THR A 35 11.47 -5.66 -1.46
N LEU A 36 10.65 -5.17 -2.40
CA LEU A 36 11.10 -4.52 -3.63
C LEU A 36 11.24 -3.01 -3.40
N PRO A 37 12.47 -2.44 -3.46
CA PRO A 37 12.69 -1.02 -3.14
C PRO A 37 11.86 -0.07 -4.02
N GLY A 38 11.29 0.96 -3.40
CA GLY A 38 10.45 1.95 -4.10
C GLY A 38 9.05 1.44 -4.45
N VAL A 39 8.70 0.22 -4.07
CA VAL A 39 7.34 -0.34 -4.20
C VAL A 39 6.71 -0.42 -2.82
N PHE A 40 5.51 0.14 -2.71
CA PHE A 40 4.75 0.26 -1.46
C PHE A 40 3.39 -0.45 -1.61
N ALA A 41 2.87 -1.00 -0.51
CA ALA A 41 1.58 -1.67 -0.49
C ALA A 41 0.76 -1.24 0.74
N VAL A 42 -0.54 -1.00 0.54
CA VAL A 42 -1.47 -0.54 1.60
C VAL A 42 -2.84 -1.21 1.44
N GLY A 43 -3.67 -1.18 2.47
CA GLY A 43 -5.01 -1.76 2.45
C GLY A 43 -4.99 -3.27 2.60
N ASP A 44 -5.98 -3.96 2.03
CA ASP A 44 -6.19 -5.40 2.22
C ASP A 44 -5.08 -6.28 1.64
N ILE A 45 -4.28 -5.74 0.70
CA ILE A 45 -3.17 -6.43 0.07
C ILE A 45 -1.92 -6.43 0.97
N ALA A 46 -1.76 -5.48 1.90
CA ALA A 46 -0.60 -5.40 2.77
C ALA A 46 -0.71 -6.37 3.97
N THR A 47 0.43 -6.88 4.45
CA THR A 47 0.50 -7.68 5.68
C THR A 47 1.74 -7.37 6.51
N TYR A 48 1.53 -7.31 7.82
CA TYR A 48 2.53 -7.10 8.86
C TYR A 48 1.92 -7.56 10.20
N GLU A 49 2.72 -7.62 11.26
CA GLU A 49 2.26 -8.07 12.57
C GLU A 49 1.13 -7.17 13.12
N GLY A 50 0.01 -7.77 13.51
CA GLY A 50 -1.15 -7.04 14.03
C GLY A 50 -2.05 -6.38 12.97
N LYS A 51 -1.82 -6.62 11.67
CA LYS A 51 -2.66 -6.08 10.59
C LYS A 51 -4.14 -6.49 10.74
N VAL A 52 -5.02 -5.50 10.75
CA VAL A 52 -6.48 -5.65 10.65
C VAL A 52 -6.94 -5.15 9.27
N LYS A 53 -7.70 -5.97 8.54
CA LYS A 53 -8.15 -5.67 7.17
C LYS A 53 -9.50 -4.94 7.17
N ILE A 54 -9.44 -3.64 7.41
CA ILE A 54 -10.60 -2.75 7.37
C ILE A 54 -10.24 -1.44 6.67
N ILE A 55 -11.28 -0.77 6.15
CA ILE A 55 -11.18 0.51 5.45
C ILE A 55 -10.39 1.55 6.27
N ALA A 56 -10.68 1.64 7.58
CA ALA A 56 -10.00 2.59 8.47
C ALA A 56 -8.49 2.36 8.56
N THR A 57 -8.05 1.10 8.62
CA THR A 57 -6.62 0.76 8.61
C THR A 57 -5.99 1.15 7.28
N GLY A 58 -6.64 0.84 6.15
CA GLY A 58 -6.16 1.25 4.83
C GLY A 58 -5.98 2.76 4.69
N PHE A 59 -6.90 3.55 5.25
CA PHE A 59 -6.78 5.01 5.27
C PHE A 59 -5.64 5.52 6.15
N GLY A 60 -5.28 4.80 7.22
CA GLY A 60 -4.10 5.12 8.03
C GLY A 60 -2.78 4.77 7.32
N GLU A 61 -2.76 3.71 6.53
CA GLU A 61 -1.58 3.23 5.81
C GLU A 61 -1.24 4.09 4.58
N ALA A 62 -2.25 4.53 3.84
CA ALA A 62 -2.07 5.33 2.63
C ALA A 62 -1.18 6.58 2.81
N PRO A 63 -1.40 7.46 3.81
CA PRO A 63 -0.54 8.62 4.01
C PRO A 63 0.87 8.22 4.45
N VAL A 64 1.05 7.12 5.19
CA VAL A 64 2.38 6.62 5.56
C VAL A 64 3.15 6.21 4.31
N ALA A 65 2.54 5.39 3.44
CA ALA A 65 3.13 4.94 2.19
C ALA A 65 3.48 6.10 1.26
N ILE A 66 2.58 7.08 1.10
CA ILE A 66 2.80 8.23 0.21
C ILE A 66 3.96 9.09 0.71
N ASN A 67 4.05 9.36 2.02
CA ASN A 67 5.18 10.13 2.56
C ASN A 67 6.53 9.40 2.37
N ALA A 68 6.54 8.09 2.56
CA ALA A 68 7.73 7.28 2.31
C ALA A 68 8.10 7.26 0.82
N ALA A 69 7.13 7.06 -0.08
CA ALA A 69 7.31 7.09 -1.52
C ALA A 69 7.81 8.46 -2.02
N MET A 70 7.29 9.57 -1.49
CA MET A 70 7.76 10.92 -1.83
C MET A 70 9.22 11.12 -1.44
N THR A 71 9.62 10.63 -0.27
CA THR A 71 11.02 10.67 0.17
C THR A 71 11.91 9.81 -0.72
N TYR A 72 11.42 8.64 -1.16
CA TYR A 72 12.14 7.78 -2.10
C TYR A 72 12.33 8.44 -3.48
N VAL A 73 11.28 9.05 -4.02
CA VAL A 73 11.28 9.68 -5.35
C VAL A 73 12.05 11.01 -5.35
N ASN A 74 11.96 11.80 -4.28
CA ASN A 74 12.64 13.08 -4.16
C ASN A 74 13.33 13.23 -2.78
N PRO A 75 14.52 12.65 -2.59
CA PRO A 75 15.23 12.65 -1.32
C PRO A 75 15.59 14.05 -0.79
N ASN A 76 15.66 15.04 -1.69
CA ASN A 76 15.99 16.42 -1.35
C ASN A 76 14.75 17.25 -0.96
N SER A 77 13.55 16.71 -1.15
CA SER A 77 12.33 17.34 -0.65
C SER A 77 12.19 17.08 0.84
N ARG A 78 11.94 18.14 1.62
CA ARG A 78 11.57 17.97 3.02
C ARG A 78 10.18 17.33 3.05
N PRO A 79 9.95 16.23 3.79
CA PRO A 79 8.61 15.75 4.05
C PRO A 79 7.90 16.84 4.85
N SER A 80 7.09 17.64 4.16
CA SER A 80 6.37 18.72 4.78
C SER A 80 5.04 18.16 5.26
N THR A 81 4.97 17.80 6.53
CA THR A 81 3.69 17.54 7.21
C THR A 81 2.97 18.88 7.41
N ILE A 82 2.55 19.50 6.31
CA ILE A 82 1.76 20.73 6.34
C ILE A 82 0.35 20.34 6.74
N HIS A 83 -0.21 21.06 7.71
CA HIS A 83 -1.60 20.83 8.08
C HIS A 83 -2.48 21.15 6.87
N SER A 84 -3.30 20.19 6.44
CA SER A 84 -4.10 20.33 5.22
C SER A 84 -5.01 21.56 5.25
N SER A 85 -5.50 21.96 6.43
CA SER A 85 -6.33 23.17 6.59
C SER A 85 -5.58 24.49 6.38
N SER A 86 -4.26 24.46 6.23
CA SER A 86 -3.44 25.64 5.94
C SER A 86 -3.00 25.69 4.48
N MET A 87 -3.34 24.68 3.67
CA MET A 87 -2.99 24.61 2.25
C MET A 87 -4.10 25.07 1.30
N PHE A 88 -5.36 25.06 1.76
CA PHE A 88 -6.55 25.38 0.98
C PHE A 88 -7.34 26.51 1.64
#